data_AF-A0A267GIS5-F1
#
_entry.id   AF-A0A267GIS5-F1
#
_cell.length_a   1.000
_cell.length_b   1.000
_cell.length_c   1.000
_cell.angle_alpha   90.00
_cell.angle_beta   90.00
_cell.angle_gamma   90.00
#
_symmetry.space_group_name_H-M   'P 1'
#
loop_
_entity.id
_entity.type
_entity.pdbx_description
1 polymer ?
#
loop_
_entity_poly.entity_id
_entity_poly.type
_entity_poly.pdbx_seq_one_letter_code
_entity_poly.pdbx_strand_id
1 'polypeptide(L)'
;MRRLFGAKPKTQTPTDCIARLRSTEELLQKKIAHLEKKIEQETETAKRLASTNKKGALQALTRKKRYEKQIQQLDGTLSTLEFQREALENASMNREVVSSMNTASEAMKTANKGVGVDDINKLMDDIQEQREIAEELTNAISAPSSGSSELDDDELMAELQQLEQQDKVPQAAEPSLQLPEPVRDPLPADGAKKKKKQKDDEDLEKLQAWLA
;
A
#
# COMPACT_ATOMS: atom_id res chain seq x y z
N MET A 1 47.50 21.58 -7.80
CA MET A 1 46.69 20.35 -7.65
C MET A 1 45.27 20.74 -7.29
N ARG A 2 44.29 20.34 -8.12
CA ARG A 2 42.87 20.72 -8.01
C ARG A 2 42.20 19.94 -6.87
N ARG A 3 41.39 20.67 -6.11
CA ARG A 3 40.50 20.21 -5.04
C ARG A 3 39.61 19.05 -5.52
N LEU A 4 39.75 17.86 -4.92
CA LEU A 4 38.73 16.80 -4.98
C LEU A 4 37.58 17.19 -4.04
N PHE A 5 36.59 17.88 -4.60
CA PHE A 5 35.37 18.28 -3.92
C PHE A 5 34.54 17.05 -3.54
N GLY A 6 34.17 16.98 -2.25
CA GLY A 6 33.15 16.09 -1.74
C GLY A 6 31.78 16.44 -2.31
N ALA A 7 31.15 15.47 -2.96
CA ALA A 7 29.70 15.49 -3.14
C ALA A 7 29.10 14.91 -1.86
N LYS A 8 28.30 15.71 -1.13
CA LYS A 8 27.44 15.16 -0.07
C LYS A 8 26.51 14.11 -0.71
N PRO A 9 26.34 12.92 -0.13
CA PRO A 9 25.39 11.95 -0.65
C PRO A 9 24.02 12.63 -0.74
N LYS A 10 23.36 12.56 -1.89
CA LYS A 10 21.98 13.04 -2.04
C LYS A 10 21.15 12.32 -0.97
N THR A 11 20.72 13.04 0.06
CA THR A 11 19.81 12.52 1.07
C THR A 11 18.52 12.16 0.35
N GLN A 12 18.26 10.87 0.17
CA GLN A 12 17.02 10.39 -0.42
C GLN A 12 15.88 10.86 0.48
N THR A 13 14.87 11.49 -0.10
CA THR A 13 13.70 11.90 0.68
C THR A 13 12.87 10.65 1.03
N PRO A 14 12.09 10.67 2.13
CA PRO A 14 11.14 9.61 2.42
C PRO A 14 10.24 9.29 1.21
N THR A 15 9.79 10.31 0.50
CA THR A 15 8.99 10.19 -0.73
C THR A 15 9.72 9.44 -1.85
N ASP A 16 11.00 9.74 -2.09
CA ASP A 16 11.81 9.02 -3.09
C ASP A 16 11.97 7.55 -2.72
N CYS A 17 12.19 7.25 -1.45
CA CYS A 17 12.31 5.89 -0.93
C CYS A 17 10.99 5.11 -1.08
N ILE A 18 9.85 5.71 -0.71
CA ILE A 18 8.51 5.12 -0.88
C ILE A 18 8.25 4.81 -2.35
N ALA A 19 8.56 5.74 -3.26
CA ALA A 19 8.38 5.52 -4.70
C ALA A 19 9.25 4.35 -5.22
N ARG A 20 10.49 4.23 -4.75
CA ARG A 20 11.38 3.11 -5.09
C ARG A 20 10.88 1.77 -4.55
N LEU A 21 10.37 1.75 -3.32
CA LEU A 21 9.77 0.55 -2.72
C LEU A 21 8.58 0.08 -3.56
N ARG A 22 7.63 0.97 -3.89
CA ARG A 22 6.49 0.66 -4.77
C ARG A 22 6.91 0.15 -6.15
N SER A 23 7.91 0.77 -6.76
CA SER A 23 8.44 0.30 -8.05
C SER A 23 9.06 -1.10 -7.93
N THR A 24 9.69 -1.42 -6.81
CA THR A 24 10.30 -2.73 -6.56
C THR A 24 9.21 -3.78 -6.29
N GLU A 25 8.19 -3.44 -5.50
CA GLU A 25 6.99 -4.25 -5.27
C GLU A 25 6.33 -4.65 -6.60
N GLU A 26 6.08 -3.67 -7.50
CA GLU A 26 5.48 -3.93 -8.82
C GLU A 26 6.34 -4.88 -9.67
N LEU A 27 7.68 -4.76 -9.62
CA LEU A 27 8.59 -5.65 -10.32
C LEU A 27 8.57 -7.07 -9.75
N LEU A 28 8.52 -7.22 -8.43
CA LEU A 28 8.39 -8.53 -7.77
C LEU A 28 7.08 -9.21 -8.16
N GLN A 29 5.96 -8.47 -8.15
CA GLN A 29 4.66 -8.97 -8.59
C GLN A 29 4.68 -9.44 -10.04
N LYS A 30 5.27 -8.66 -10.96
CA LYS A 30 5.45 -9.08 -12.37
C LYS A 30 6.28 -10.36 -12.49
N LYS A 31 7.33 -10.50 -11.68
CA LYS A 31 8.17 -11.71 -11.67
C LYS A 31 7.43 -12.92 -11.15
N ILE A 32 6.62 -12.76 -10.10
CA ILE A 32 5.74 -13.81 -9.58
C ILE A 32 4.78 -14.28 -10.68
N ALA A 33 4.06 -13.36 -11.31
CA ALA A 33 3.13 -13.67 -12.41
C ALA A 33 3.80 -14.39 -13.60
N HIS A 34 5.05 -14.04 -13.90
CA HIS A 34 5.83 -14.74 -14.92
C HIS A 34 6.23 -16.17 -14.50
N LEU A 35 6.59 -16.38 -13.23
CA LEU A 35 6.90 -17.71 -12.71
C LEU A 35 5.65 -18.60 -12.64
N GLU A 36 4.49 -18.04 -12.33
CA GLU A 36 3.20 -18.76 -12.37
C GLU A 36 2.89 -19.30 -13.78
N LYS A 37 3.06 -18.47 -14.81
CA LYS A 37 2.93 -18.93 -16.22
C LYS A 37 3.91 -20.04 -16.56
N LYS A 38 5.14 -20.00 -16.04
CA LYS A 38 6.11 -21.10 -16.21
C LYS A 38 5.68 -22.37 -15.48
N ILE A 39 5.07 -22.26 -14.31
CA ILE A 39 4.49 -23.40 -13.59
C ILE A 39 3.38 -24.06 -14.42
N GLU A 40 2.49 -23.27 -15.02
CA GLU A 40 1.45 -23.77 -15.92
C GLU A 40 2.04 -24.55 -17.11
N GLN A 41 3.02 -23.97 -17.79
CA GLN A 41 3.71 -24.60 -18.93
C GLN A 41 4.40 -25.93 -18.56
N GLU A 42 5.09 -25.98 -17.41
CA GLU A 42 5.71 -27.22 -16.93
C GLU A 42 4.67 -28.25 -16.50
N THR A 43 3.53 -27.80 -15.97
CA THR A 43 2.40 -28.68 -15.61
C THR A 43 1.81 -29.34 -16.86
N GLU A 44 1.57 -28.58 -17.93
CA GLU A 44 1.11 -29.10 -19.22
C GLU A 44 2.13 -30.05 -19.85
N THR A 45 3.41 -29.69 -19.78
CA THR A 45 4.51 -30.53 -20.28
C THR A 45 4.59 -31.85 -19.53
N ALA A 46 4.47 -31.82 -18.20
CA ALA A 46 4.42 -33.03 -17.37
C ALA A 46 3.22 -33.91 -17.73
N LYS A 47 2.02 -33.33 -17.89
CA LYS A 47 0.80 -34.06 -18.28
C LYS A 47 0.97 -34.76 -19.63
N ARG A 48 1.49 -34.05 -20.63
CA ARG A 48 1.72 -34.58 -21.99
C ARG A 48 2.74 -35.71 -22.03
N LEU A 49 3.78 -35.66 -21.20
CA LEU A 49 4.84 -36.66 -21.15
C LEU A 49 4.55 -37.82 -20.18
N ALA A 50 3.47 -37.75 -19.38
CA ALA A 50 3.20 -38.68 -18.28
C ALA A 50 3.12 -40.15 -18.72
N SER A 51 2.51 -40.43 -19.88
CA SER A 51 2.31 -41.78 -20.40
C SER A 51 3.41 -42.25 -21.36
N THR A 52 4.15 -41.34 -21.99
CA THR A 52 5.10 -41.64 -23.07
C THR A 52 6.56 -41.49 -22.67
N ASN A 53 6.86 -40.60 -21.73
CA ASN A 53 8.23 -40.32 -21.28
C ASN A 53 8.25 -39.92 -19.81
N LYS A 54 8.26 -40.93 -18.94
CA LYS A 54 8.29 -40.76 -17.48
C LYS A 54 9.47 -39.91 -17.00
N LYS A 55 10.66 -40.05 -17.60
CA LYS A 55 11.85 -39.26 -17.23
C LYS A 55 11.66 -37.78 -17.56
N GLY A 56 11.13 -37.47 -18.75
CA GLY A 56 10.82 -36.11 -19.16
C GLY A 56 9.74 -35.45 -18.29
N ALA A 57 8.69 -36.21 -17.93
CA ALA A 57 7.65 -35.75 -17.01
C ALA A 57 8.22 -35.40 -15.61
N LEU A 58 9.09 -36.25 -15.06
CA LEU A 58 9.75 -35.99 -13.77
C LEU A 58 10.64 -34.73 -13.81
N GLN A 59 11.34 -34.49 -14.92
CA GLN A 59 12.13 -33.27 -15.10
C GLN A 59 11.27 -32.01 -15.15
N ALA A 60 10.12 -32.06 -15.84
CA ALA A 60 9.16 -30.96 -15.88
C ALA A 60 8.60 -30.65 -14.47
N LEU A 61 8.20 -31.68 -13.71
CA LEU A 61 7.77 -31.52 -12.32
C LEU A 61 8.87 -30.96 -11.42
N THR A 62 10.13 -31.31 -11.66
CA THR A 62 11.27 -30.76 -10.91
C THR A 62 11.44 -29.26 -11.19
N ARG A 63 11.30 -28.82 -12.45
CA ARG A 63 11.31 -27.39 -12.81
C ARG A 63 10.14 -26.64 -12.20
N LYS A 64 8.92 -27.21 -12.26
CA LYS A 64 7.73 -26.68 -11.57
C LYS A 64 8.00 -26.42 -10.09
N LYS A 65 8.47 -27.43 -9.34
CA LYS A 65 8.79 -27.28 -7.91
C LYS A 65 9.85 -26.20 -7.64
N ARG A 66 10.83 -26.04 -8.54
CA ARG A 66 11.84 -24.98 -8.43
C ARG A 66 11.24 -23.58 -8.62
N TYR A 67 10.25 -23.43 -9.50
CA TYR A 67 9.54 -22.15 -9.67
C TYR A 67 8.62 -21.86 -8.48
N GLU A 68 7.90 -22.85 -7.96
CA GLU A 68 7.08 -22.70 -6.74
C GLU A 68 7.92 -22.21 -5.55
N LYS A 69 9.11 -22.81 -5.34
CA LYS A 69 10.03 -22.36 -4.30
C LYS A 69 10.50 -20.92 -4.50
N GLN A 70 10.72 -20.50 -5.75
CA GLN A 70 11.10 -19.11 -6.04
C GLN A 70 9.96 -18.15 -5.74
N ILE A 71 8.71 -18.49 -6.10
CA ILE A 71 7.53 -17.68 -5.77
C ILE A 71 7.43 -17.50 -4.25
N GLN A 72 7.51 -18.58 -3.48
CA GLN A 72 7.44 -18.51 -2.02
C GLN A 72 8.50 -17.55 -1.42
N GLN A 73 9.72 -17.54 -1.98
CA GLN A 73 10.78 -16.62 -1.55
C GLN A 73 10.48 -15.16 -1.93
N LEU A 74 9.92 -14.95 -3.13
CA LEU A 74 9.53 -13.63 -3.61
C LEU A 74 8.35 -13.07 -2.82
N ASP A 75 7.36 -13.89 -2.46
CA ASP A 75 6.23 -13.48 -1.63
C ASP A 75 6.70 -12.99 -0.26
N GLY A 76 7.58 -13.74 0.41
CA GLY A 76 8.15 -13.30 1.69
C GLY A 76 8.97 -12.00 1.57
N THR A 77 9.64 -11.81 0.44
CA THR A 77 10.37 -10.57 0.15
C THR A 77 9.41 -9.41 -0.09
N LEU A 78 8.34 -9.65 -0.84
CA LEU A 78 7.30 -8.66 -1.15
C LEU A 78 6.63 -8.17 0.15
N SER A 79 6.18 -9.08 1.01
CA SER A 79 5.59 -8.72 2.31
C SER A 79 6.55 -7.92 3.20
N THR A 80 7.84 -8.23 3.14
CA THR A 80 8.86 -7.46 3.88
C THR A 80 8.98 -6.03 3.35
N LEU A 81 8.97 -5.84 2.02
CA LEU A 81 9.02 -4.51 1.42
C LEU A 81 7.75 -3.70 1.68
N GLU A 82 6.58 -4.33 1.60
CA GLU A 82 5.29 -3.69 1.91
C GLU A 82 5.26 -3.19 3.36
N PHE A 83 5.69 -4.01 4.31
CA PHE A 83 5.82 -3.60 5.71
C PHE A 83 6.79 -2.43 5.90
N GLN A 84 7.95 -2.46 5.22
CA GLN A 84 8.92 -1.36 5.28
C GLN A 84 8.37 -0.07 4.67
N ARG A 85 7.60 -0.17 3.58
CA ARG A 85 6.97 0.99 2.93
C ARG A 85 5.94 1.61 3.86
N GLU A 86 5.07 0.81 4.45
CA GLU A 86 4.06 1.28 5.41
C GLU A 86 4.71 1.93 6.64
N ALA A 87 5.75 1.31 7.20
CA ALA A 87 6.50 1.88 8.32
C ALA A 87 7.10 3.26 7.95
N LEU A 88 7.59 3.41 6.72
CA LEU A 88 8.14 4.69 6.24
C LEU A 88 7.06 5.74 5.98
N GLU A 89 5.89 5.33 5.47
CA GLU A 89 4.70 6.19 5.30
C GLU A 89 4.23 6.71 6.66
N ASN A 90 4.10 5.82 7.66
CA ASN A 90 3.75 6.16 9.03
C ASN A 90 4.77 7.11 9.68
N ALA A 91 6.08 6.84 9.49
CA ALA A 91 7.12 7.72 9.98
C ALA A 91 7.07 9.12 9.34
N SER A 92 6.74 9.21 8.05
CA SER A 92 6.57 10.48 7.35
C SER A 92 5.36 11.25 7.89
N MET A 93 4.24 10.58 8.14
CA MET A 93 3.05 11.20 8.73
C MET A 93 3.32 11.70 10.15
N ASN A 94 3.96 10.88 11.00
CA ASN A 94 4.32 11.27 12.36
C ASN A 94 5.25 12.50 12.37
N ARG A 95 6.19 12.58 11.42
CA ARG A 95 7.03 13.76 11.25
C ARG A 95 6.21 15.01 10.92
N GLU A 96 5.22 14.90 10.04
CA GLU A 96 4.34 16.01 9.66
C GLU A 96 3.51 16.50 10.86
N VAL A 97 2.99 15.58 11.67
CA VAL A 97 2.26 15.89 12.92
C VAL A 97 3.16 16.67 13.87
N VAL A 98 4.38 16.18 14.14
CA VAL A 98 5.34 16.86 15.02
C VAL A 98 5.72 18.24 14.47
N SER A 99 5.90 18.37 13.15
CA SER A 99 6.19 19.66 12.50
C SER A 99 5.04 20.66 12.69
N SER A 100 3.80 20.21 12.52
CA SER A 100 2.59 21.00 12.76
C SER A 100 2.47 21.44 14.22
N MET A 101 2.74 20.53 15.17
CA MET A 101 2.75 20.85 16.60
C MET A 101 3.81 21.89 16.97
N ASN A 102 5.01 21.79 16.40
CA ASN A 102 6.07 22.79 16.62
C ASN A 102 5.65 24.16 16.08
N THR A 103 5.08 24.20 14.88
CA THR A 103 4.58 25.45 14.28
C THR A 103 3.48 26.08 15.14
N ALA A 104 2.53 25.27 15.62
CA ALA A 104 1.49 25.71 16.54
C ALA A 104 2.08 26.24 17.87
N SER A 105 3.06 25.54 18.43
CA SER A 105 3.76 25.97 19.65
C SER A 105 4.48 27.31 19.47
N GLU A 106 5.17 27.52 18.35
CA GLU A 106 5.83 28.78 18.02
C GLU A 106 4.83 29.93 17.81
N ALA A 107 3.70 29.65 17.15
CA ALA A 107 2.62 30.61 16.99
C ALA A 107 2.01 31.01 18.34
N MET A 108 1.73 30.03 19.22
CA MET A 108 1.26 30.30 20.59
C MET A 108 2.26 31.11 21.40
N LYS A 109 3.56 30.77 21.34
CA LYS A 109 4.62 31.56 22.00
C LYS A 109 4.67 33.00 21.49
N THR A 110 4.46 33.20 20.19
CA THR A 110 4.47 34.53 19.58
C THR A 110 3.20 35.31 19.93
N ALA A 111 2.03 34.69 19.91
CA ALA A 111 0.78 35.29 20.39
C ALA A 111 0.88 35.72 21.86
N ASN A 112 1.62 34.95 22.67
CA ASN A 112 1.84 35.24 24.08
C ASN A 112 3.02 36.20 24.34
N LYS A 113 3.85 36.53 23.32
CA LYS A 113 4.90 37.56 23.41
C LYS A 113 4.25 38.94 23.41
N GLY A 114 3.77 39.37 24.58
CA GLY A 114 3.05 40.62 24.78
C GLY A 114 2.04 40.55 25.93
N VAL A 115 1.69 39.34 26.36
CA VAL A 115 0.92 39.06 27.57
C VAL A 115 1.90 39.14 28.74
N GLY A 116 1.80 40.17 29.59
CA GLY A 116 2.69 40.34 30.73
C GLY A 116 2.51 39.22 31.76
N VAL A 117 3.48 39.00 32.65
CA VAL A 117 3.35 38.00 33.74
C VAL A 117 2.07 38.21 34.57
N ASP A 118 1.61 39.46 34.71
CA ASP A 118 0.34 39.80 35.35
C ASP A 118 -0.90 39.37 34.56
N ASP A 119 -0.86 39.40 33.22
CA ASP A 119 -1.95 38.91 32.39
C ASP A 119 -1.99 37.38 32.37
N ILE A 120 -0.85 36.71 32.55
CA ILE A 120 -0.77 35.25 32.70
C ILE A 120 -1.34 34.80 34.05
N ASN A 121 -1.11 35.55 35.14
CA ASN A 121 -1.71 35.23 36.44
C ASN A 121 -3.24 35.38 36.40
N LYS A 122 -3.76 36.46 35.80
CA LYS A 122 -5.21 36.60 35.54
C LYS A 122 -5.75 35.50 34.64
N LEU A 123 -5.02 35.14 33.59
CA LEU A 123 -5.43 34.05 32.71
C LEU A 123 -5.39 32.68 33.42
N MET A 124 -4.45 32.44 34.32
CA MET A 124 -4.41 31.23 35.14
C MET A 124 -5.59 31.18 36.11
N ASP A 125 -5.94 32.31 36.74
CA ASP A 125 -7.14 32.42 37.58
C ASP A 125 -8.41 32.16 36.74
N ASP A 126 -8.54 32.80 35.57
CA ASP A 126 -9.68 32.60 34.64
C ASP A 126 -9.73 31.17 34.08
N ILE A 127 -8.58 30.53 33.79
CA ILE A 127 -8.50 29.13 33.34
C ILE A 127 -8.90 28.19 34.46
N GLN A 128 -8.52 28.49 35.70
CA GLN A 128 -8.85 27.66 36.85
C GLN A 128 -10.35 27.73 37.15
N GLU A 129 -10.94 28.93 37.07
CA GLU A 129 -12.40 29.13 37.14
C GLU A 129 -13.12 28.45 35.95
N GLN A 130 -12.60 28.53 34.73
CA GLN A 130 -13.18 27.82 33.58
C GLN A 130 -13.01 26.30 33.63
N ARG A 131 -11.93 25.80 34.24
CA ARG A 131 -11.73 24.36 34.44
C ARG A 131 -12.70 23.81 35.49
N GLU A 132 -12.98 24.58 36.54
CA GLU A 132 -14.05 24.29 37.50
C GLU A 132 -15.42 24.29 36.81
N ILE A 133 -15.73 25.27 35.96
CA ILE A 133 -16.98 25.29 35.17
C ILE A 133 -17.05 24.11 34.19
N ALA A 134 -15.94 23.75 33.53
CA ALA A 134 -15.88 22.62 32.60
C ALA A 134 -16.00 21.27 33.32
N GLU A 135 -15.44 21.12 34.52
CA GLU A 135 -15.65 19.97 35.39
C GLU A 135 -17.08 19.95 35.94
N GLU A 136 -17.68 21.08 36.28
CA GLU A 136 -19.08 21.17 36.70
C GLU A 136 -20.04 20.86 35.55
N LEU A 137 -19.72 21.31 34.33
CA LEU A 137 -20.45 20.99 33.10
C LEU A 137 -20.28 19.51 32.73
N THR A 138 -19.06 18.98 32.81
CA THR A 138 -18.81 17.56 32.57
C THR A 138 -19.49 16.73 33.64
N ASN A 139 -19.48 17.12 34.92
CA ASN A 139 -20.24 16.45 35.97
C ASN A 139 -21.76 16.60 35.81
N ALA A 140 -22.25 17.69 35.19
CA ALA A 140 -23.66 17.90 34.88
C ALA A 140 -24.13 17.16 33.61
N ILE A 141 -23.23 16.95 32.64
CA ILE A 141 -23.47 16.18 31.40
C ILE A 141 -23.24 14.68 31.64
N SER A 142 -22.25 14.33 32.46
CA SER A 142 -21.93 12.99 32.94
C SER A 142 -22.74 12.61 34.19
N ALA A 143 -23.56 13.52 34.74
CA ALA A 143 -24.72 13.10 35.52
C ALA A 143 -25.49 12.12 34.62
N PRO A 144 -25.68 10.87 35.06
CA PRO A 144 -25.73 9.74 34.15
C PRO A 144 -26.98 9.79 33.27
N SER A 145 -26.88 10.40 32.10
CA SER A 145 -27.64 9.96 30.94
C SER A 145 -26.95 8.70 30.42
N SER A 146 -27.21 7.60 31.14
CA SER A 146 -27.03 6.21 30.73
C SER A 146 -26.93 6.05 29.21
N GLY A 147 -25.73 5.87 28.67
CA GLY A 147 -25.61 5.61 27.23
C GLY A 147 -24.22 5.63 26.60
N SER A 148 -23.15 5.95 27.33
CA SER A 148 -21.79 5.77 26.81
C SER A 148 -21.37 4.31 26.95
N SER A 149 -22.03 3.45 26.18
CA SER A 149 -21.63 2.05 26.01
C SER A 149 -20.23 2.02 25.40
N GLU A 150 -19.35 1.27 26.06
CA GLU A 150 -18.13 0.75 25.48
C GLU A 150 -18.47 0.15 24.10
N LEU A 151 -17.67 0.49 23.09
CA LEU A 151 -17.84 -0.03 21.73
C LEU A 151 -17.85 -1.57 21.80
N ASP A 152 -18.98 -2.17 21.42
CA ASP A 152 -19.21 -3.61 21.49
C ASP A 152 -18.65 -4.28 20.24
N ASP A 153 -17.75 -5.25 20.42
CA ASP A 153 -17.13 -6.00 19.33
C ASP A 153 -18.17 -6.73 18.46
N ASP A 154 -19.35 -7.03 19.01
CA ASP A 154 -20.47 -7.62 18.27
C ASP A 154 -21.12 -6.64 17.28
N GLU A 155 -21.15 -5.34 17.60
CA GLU A 155 -21.63 -4.28 16.69
C GLU A 155 -20.68 -4.10 15.50
N LEU A 156 -19.36 -4.14 15.78
CA LEU A 156 -18.32 -4.09 14.75
C LEU A 156 -18.35 -5.31 13.82
N MET A 157 -18.60 -6.51 14.36
CA MET A 157 -18.77 -7.71 13.52
C MET A 157 -20.01 -7.64 12.62
N ALA A 158 -21.10 -7.06 13.11
CA ALA A 158 -22.31 -6.89 12.31
C ALA A 158 -22.09 -5.91 11.14
N GLU A 159 -21.40 -4.80 11.38
CA GLU A 159 -21.04 -3.83 10.34
C GLU A 159 -20.13 -4.46 9.27
N LEU A 160 -19.13 -5.24 9.70
CA LEU A 160 -18.25 -5.98 8.79
C LEU A 160 -19.04 -6.93 7.88
N GLN A 161 -19.99 -7.68 8.45
CA GLN A 161 -20.82 -8.63 7.70
C GLN A 161 -21.76 -7.94 6.70
N GLN A 162 -22.17 -6.70 6.99
CA GLN A 162 -23.00 -5.89 6.09
C GLN A 162 -22.20 -5.33 4.89
N LEU A 163 -20.92 -4.99 5.09
CA LEU A 163 -20.04 -4.59 3.98
C LEU A 163 -19.74 -5.76 3.03
N GLU A 164 -19.48 -6.96 3.56
CA GLU A 164 -19.24 -8.15 2.74
C GLU A 164 -20.45 -8.56 1.86
N GLN A 165 -21.66 -8.24 2.30
CA GLN A 165 -22.88 -8.50 1.52
C GLN A 165 -23.11 -7.47 0.41
N GLN A 166 -22.65 -6.23 0.59
CA GLN A 166 -22.73 -5.19 -0.43
C GLN A 166 -21.81 -5.48 -1.63
N ASP A 167 -20.65 -6.12 -1.42
CA ASP A 167 -19.78 -6.59 -2.50
C ASP A 167 -20.27 -7.89 -3.16
N LYS A 168 -21.22 -8.59 -2.54
CA LYS A 168 -21.83 -9.83 -3.05
C LYS A 168 -23.15 -9.62 -3.77
N VAL A 169 -23.52 -8.39 -4.15
CA VAL A 169 -24.59 -8.20 -5.14
C VAL A 169 -24.17 -8.96 -6.40
N PRO A 170 -24.86 -10.04 -6.77
CA PRO A 170 -24.49 -10.79 -7.96
C PRO A 170 -24.60 -9.82 -9.13
N GLN A 171 -23.60 -9.84 -10.00
CA GLN A 171 -23.67 -9.29 -11.35
C GLN A 171 -24.83 -10.03 -12.06
N ALA A 172 -26.05 -9.61 -11.77
CA ALA A 172 -27.27 -10.21 -12.25
C ALA A 172 -27.37 -9.84 -13.72
N ALA A 173 -27.08 -10.84 -14.55
CA ALA A 173 -27.46 -10.98 -15.96
C ALA A 173 -27.93 -9.68 -16.62
N GLU A 174 -27.03 -9.03 -17.35
CA GLU A 174 -27.43 -8.02 -18.33
C GLU A 174 -28.40 -8.68 -19.33
N PRO A 175 -29.63 -8.17 -19.51
CA PRO A 175 -30.46 -8.60 -20.61
C PRO A 175 -29.82 -8.10 -21.91
N SER A 176 -29.54 -9.02 -22.82
CA SER A 176 -28.97 -8.73 -24.14
C SER A 176 -29.92 -7.82 -24.94
N LEU A 177 -29.69 -6.52 -24.90
CA LEU A 177 -30.23 -5.57 -25.85
C LEU A 177 -29.34 -5.60 -27.10
N GLN A 178 -29.77 -6.34 -28.12
CA GLN A 178 -29.18 -6.28 -29.44
C GLN A 178 -29.45 -4.90 -30.05
N LEU A 179 -28.43 -4.03 -30.05
CA LEU A 179 -28.41 -2.87 -30.94
C LEU A 179 -27.84 -3.27 -32.31
N PRO A 180 -28.31 -2.67 -33.42
CA PRO A 180 -27.82 -2.98 -34.76
C PRO A 180 -26.35 -2.59 -34.93
N GLU A 181 -25.58 -3.44 -35.60
CA GLU A 181 -24.14 -3.24 -35.86
C GLU A 181 -23.87 -1.99 -36.71
N PRO A 182 -22.92 -1.13 -36.31
CA PRO A 182 -22.29 -0.19 -37.23
C PRO A 182 -21.18 -0.90 -38.03
N VAL A 183 -21.22 -0.71 -39.34
CA VAL A 183 -20.28 -1.20 -40.35
C VAL A 183 -18.83 -0.91 -39.93
N ARG A 184 -18.00 -1.95 -39.91
CA ARG A 184 -16.56 -1.86 -39.66
C ARG A 184 -15.80 -1.70 -40.96
N ASP A 185 -15.14 -0.56 -41.13
CA ASP A 185 -14.00 -0.45 -42.05
C ASP A 185 -12.75 -1.09 -41.41
N PRO A 186 -11.89 -1.79 -42.19
CA PRO A 186 -10.70 -2.44 -41.65
C PRO A 186 -9.53 -1.45 -41.52
N LEU A 187 -9.02 -1.26 -40.30
CA LEU A 187 -7.71 -0.66 -40.03
C LEU A 187 -6.69 -1.73 -39.61
N PRO A 188 -5.42 -1.61 -40.03
CA PRO A 188 -4.44 -2.68 -39.92
C PRO A 188 -3.89 -2.83 -38.50
N ALA A 189 -3.91 -4.05 -37.97
CA ALA A 189 -3.39 -4.40 -36.67
C ALA A 189 -2.19 -5.36 -36.79
N ASP A 190 -0.96 -4.85 -36.66
CA ASP A 190 0.20 -5.73 -36.42
C ASP A 190 1.35 -5.12 -35.58
N GLY A 191 1.22 -3.87 -35.11
CA GLY A 191 2.31 -3.19 -34.37
C GLY A 191 2.30 -3.34 -32.85
N ALA A 192 1.14 -3.57 -32.23
CA ALA A 192 0.98 -3.41 -30.79
C ALA A 192 1.43 -4.62 -29.94
N LYS A 193 1.30 -5.85 -30.47
CA LYS A 193 1.67 -7.07 -29.73
C LYS A 193 3.19 -7.26 -29.59
N LYS A 194 3.99 -6.83 -30.58
CA LYS A 194 5.46 -6.88 -30.51
C LYS A 194 6.05 -5.92 -29.48
N LYS A 195 5.52 -4.69 -29.37
CA LYS A 195 6.01 -3.69 -28.42
C LYS A 195 5.81 -4.08 -26.95
N LYS A 196 4.71 -4.76 -26.61
CA LYS A 196 4.45 -5.18 -25.22
C LYS A 196 5.39 -6.29 -24.76
N LYS A 197 5.63 -7.30 -25.62
CA LYS A 197 6.53 -8.42 -25.33
C LYS A 197 8.00 -7.97 -25.17
N GLN A 198 8.43 -7.02 -26.00
CA GLN A 198 9.79 -6.51 -25.99
C GLN A 198 10.10 -5.69 -24.71
N LYS A 199 9.10 -4.98 -24.18
CA LYS A 199 9.22 -4.25 -22.91
C LYS A 199 9.30 -5.19 -21.71
N ASP A 200 8.48 -6.24 -21.69
CA ASP A 200 8.47 -7.23 -20.60
C ASP A 200 9.80 -8.00 -20.51
N ASP A 201 10.43 -8.31 -21.66
CA ASP A 201 11.74 -8.98 -21.71
C ASP A 201 12.88 -8.05 -21.23
N GLU A 202 12.85 -6.77 -21.59
CA GLU A 202 13.86 -5.77 -21.17
C GLU A 202 13.81 -5.48 -19.66
N ASP A 203 12.60 -5.44 -19.08
CA ASP A 203 12.41 -5.27 -17.64
C ASP A 203 12.91 -6.51 -16.86
N LEU A 204 12.79 -7.71 -17.45
CA LEU A 204 13.28 -8.96 -16.85
C LEU A 204 14.81 -9.04 -16.83
N GLU A 205 15.47 -8.54 -17.88
CA GLU A 205 16.94 -8.53 -18.01
C GLU A 205 17.58 -7.54 -17.02
N LYS A 206 16.99 -6.35 -16.86
CA LYS A 206 17.39 -5.38 -15.82
C LYS A 206 17.31 -5.98 -14.41
N LEU A 207 16.33 -6.86 -14.20
CA LEU A 207 16.11 -7.52 -12.91
C LEU A 207 17.10 -8.67 -12.65
N GLN A 208 17.62 -9.32 -13.69
CA GLN A 208 18.71 -10.28 -13.54
C GLN A 208 20.04 -9.59 -13.20
N ALA A 209 20.28 -8.41 -13.76
CA ALA A 209 21.49 -7.63 -13.49
C ALA A 209 21.52 -7.01 -12.08
N TRP A 210 20.37 -6.72 -11.47
CA TRP A 210 20.30 -6.14 -10.12
C TRP A 210 20.47 -7.18 -8.99
N LEU A 211 20.21 -8.46 -9.27
CA LEU A 211 20.33 -9.55 -8.31
C LEU A 211 21.71 -10.24 -8.31
N ALA A 212 22.62 -9.82 -9.19
CA ALA A 212 24.00 -10.30 -9.30
C ALA A 212 24.96 -9.37 -8.56
#